data_AF-A0AA89C8R1-F1
#
_entry.id   AF-A0AA89C8R1-F1
#
_cell.length_a   1.000
_cell.length_b   1.000
_cell.length_c   1.000
_cell.angle_alpha   90.00
_cell.angle_beta   90.00
_cell.angle_gamma   90.00
#
_symmetry.space_group_name_H-M   'P 1'
#
loop_
_entity.id
_entity.type
_entity.pdbx_description
1 polymer ?
#
loop_
_entity_poly.entity_id
_entity_poly.type
_entity_poly.pdbx_seq_one_letter_code
_entity_poly.pdbx_strand_id
1 'polypeptide(L)'
;LNCTTDTLINVVVPFRYTHFGEVENRVDMRGEVGLLTRNIKIRGETESYCPVSNGNCGECPVRWDQRTCGKYLYDTFGGHIKFLEGFENVHIEGVELENMGQQTSPGKYPLHFHMCGDVSNYPSPPYIRDNSIHHSFARCITIHGTDGTLIKDNVAFDILGHCYFLEDGGEKHNVFDGNLGALIKAARLIPSDKGIWFIYPREPIMASEGKGLMKYANQTAITLVDNNVVHSCGNGGFHIDDILGPNNEITPTAEYEAREIPGDKDSPVQKVVIKRITAQNRQFRKSETEGIQNQDKIGTKANKQKPPSHEKKRTPNMGVRPGAQEEQRPRQGLTIYTGTICGENLWFDGFKPNKNYSSGAISFVTEQRYGMSVISTMKNIGFGFDDSFNTGNRVFDGTEGDYGYTNYDGDKGSTFYWQERDEQIVKPMPFYYTNKDCYMRENWKMVACKLIYGKLNVQIDKMGIDERKPELEMRRDDIPNDRETLVGTLTGEFTVILGGSYSYSLHWKGNIPKKFSITGEAVQRSHTVRLAICMPKNATFDLWSESPTNRSVMKDWKRVNTTTDVDGSSDGQNYMYDEYAGSVYVQLQNI
;
A
#
# COMPACT_ATOMS: atom_id res chain seq x y z
N LEU A 1 19.40 -26.23 32.25
CA LEU A 1 18.93 -25.26 33.26
C LEU A 1 17.50 -25.63 33.60
N ASN A 2 17.24 -26.06 34.84
CA ASN A 2 15.89 -26.37 35.31
C ASN A 2 15.15 -25.06 35.55
N CYS A 3 14.30 -24.64 34.60
CA CYS A 3 13.38 -23.54 34.83
C CYS A 3 12.30 -24.01 35.80
N THR A 4 12.44 -23.65 37.08
CA THR A 4 11.35 -23.68 38.04
C THR A 4 10.37 -22.55 37.69
N THR A 5 9.08 -22.79 37.87
CA THR A 5 7.94 -21.98 37.40
C THR A 5 7.83 -20.56 37.97
N ASP A 6 8.79 -20.11 38.79
CA ASP A 6 8.71 -18.86 39.54
C ASP A 6 9.98 -18.00 39.40
N THR A 7 10.52 -17.84 38.18
CA THR A 7 11.56 -16.83 37.97
C THR A 7 10.89 -15.45 37.86
N LEU A 8 10.76 -14.78 38.99
CA LEU A 8 10.15 -13.46 39.11
C LEU A 8 11.19 -12.39 38.72
N ILE A 9 11.02 -11.77 37.55
CA ILE A 9 11.89 -10.69 37.08
C ILE A 9 11.38 -9.37 37.68
N ASN A 10 12.10 -8.86 38.69
CA ASN A 10 11.80 -7.56 39.28
C ASN A 10 12.39 -6.43 38.43
N VAL A 11 11.52 -5.70 37.74
CA VAL A 11 11.90 -4.49 37.00
C VAL A 11 11.86 -3.30 37.95
N VAL A 12 13.04 -2.82 38.38
CA VAL A 12 13.18 -1.73 39.36
C VAL A 12 13.25 -0.33 38.72
N VAL A 13 13.23 -0.27 37.38
CA VAL A 13 13.30 0.96 36.61
C VAL A 13 11.90 1.39 36.16
N PRO A 14 11.59 2.69 36.17
CA PRO A 14 10.33 3.17 35.62
C PRO A 14 10.28 2.84 34.13
N PHE A 15 9.17 2.24 33.69
CA PHE A 15 8.93 2.01 32.27
C PHE A 15 8.86 3.36 31.55
N ARG A 16 9.73 3.53 30.53
CA ARG A 16 9.74 4.74 29.69
C ARG A 16 8.45 4.90 28.90
N TYR A 17 7.77 3.79 28.62
CA TYR A 17 6.59 3.73 27.77
C TYR A 17 5.53 2.81 28.40
N THR A 18 4.27 3.23 28.35
CA THR A 18 3.14 2.38 28.75
C THR A 18 2.86 1.29 27.70
N HIS A 19 2.42 0.12 28.11
CA HIS A 19 2.01 -0.95 27.20
C HIS A 19 0.70 -1.56 27.72
N PHE A 20 -0.12 -2.08 26.82
CA PHE A 20 -1.25 -2.90 27.25
C PHE A 20 -0.72 -4.25 27.78
N GLY A 21 -1.34 -4.84 28.80
CA GLY A 21 -0.67 -5.85 29.63
C GLY A 21 -1.24 -7.26 29.53
N GLU A 22 -2.23 -7.49 28.68
CA GLU A 22 -3.10 -8.66 28.77
C GLU A 22 -3.40 -9.28 27.40
N VAL A 23 -3.78 -10.56 27.40
CA VAL A 23 -4.36 -11.21 26.22
C VAL A 23 -5.83 -10.87 26.19
N GLU A 24 -6.27 -10.16 25.15
CA GLU A 24 -7.66 -9.76 25.00
C GLU A 24 -8.27 -10.41 23.75
N ASN A 25 -9.37 -11.15 23.92
CA ASN A 25 -10.17 -11.73 22.85
C ASN A 25 -9.37 -12.51 21.77
N ARG A 26 -8.36 -13.29 22.20
CA ARG A 26 -7.45 -14.14 21.40
C ARG A 26 -6.26 -13.41 20.73
N VAL A 27 -6.03 -12.14 21.05
CA VAL A 27 -4.81 -11.42 20.64
C VAL A 27 -3.92 -11.12 21.83
N ASP A 28 -2.65 -11.48 21.68
CA ASP A 28 -1.64 -11.22 22.69
C ASP A 28 -1.17 -9.78 22.58
N MET A 29 -1.66 -8.92 23.48
CA MET A 29 -1.26 -7.52 23.56
C MET A 29 -0.28 -7.27 24.71
N ARG A 30 0.28 -8.33 25.30
CA ARG A 30 1.32 -8.22 26.34
C ARG A 30 2.59 -7.65 25.73
N GLY A 31 3.41 -7.01 26.56
CA GLY A 31 4.68 -6.44 26.12
C GLY A 31 5.63 -7.52 25.61
N GLU A 32 6.20 -7.31 24.43
CA GLU A 32 7.25 -8.17 23.91
C GLU A 32 8.51 -8.08 24.79
N VAL A 33 9.08 -9.24 25.10
CA VAL A 33 10.33 -9.34 25.88
C VAL A 33 11.45 -9.77 24.96
N GLY A 34 12.20 -8.79 24.45
CA GLY A 34 13.39 -9.02 23.63
C GLY A 34 14.65 -9.17 24.49
N LEU A 35 15.38 -10.28 24.33
CA LEU A 35 16.71 -10.44 24.93
C LEU A 35 17.75 -9.75 24.04
N LEU A 36 18.29 -8.62 24.52
CA LEU A 36 19.29 -7.86 23.76
C LEU A 36 20.71 -8.42 23.89
N THR A 37 21.08 -8.90 25.07
CA THR A 37 22.46 -9.33 25.33
C THR A 37 22.72 -10.74 24.83
N ARG A 38 23.87 -10.95 24.17
CA ARG A 38 24.31 -12.29 23.73
C ARG A 38 25.76 -12.56 24.14
N ASN A 39 26.18 -13.82 24.04
CA ASN A 39 27.54 -14.24 24.41
C ASN A 39 28.62 -13.75 23.42
N ILE A 40 28.23 -13.54 22.16
CA ILE A 40 29.10 -12.99 21.11
C ILE A 40 28.62 -11.59 20.82
N LYS A 41 29.47 -10.59 21.04
CA LYS A 41 29.15 -9.18 20.78
C LYS A 41 30.06 -8.61 19.71
N ILE A 42 29.47 -8.12 18.63
CA ILE A 42 30.12 -7.35 17.58
C ILE A 42 29.65 -5.91 17.74
N ARG A 43 30.59 -4.99 17.99
CA ARG A 43 30.27 -3.59 18.24
C ARG A 43 31.07 -2.68 17.33
N GLY A 44 30.41 -1.71 16.71
CA GLY A 44 31.08 -0.58 16.09
C GLY A 44 31.64 0.37 17.15
N GLU A 45 32.90 0.75 17.01
CA GLU A 45 33.48 1.83 17.80
C GLU A 45 32.88 3.17 17.34
N THR A 46 32.49 4.00 18.30
CA THR A 46 31.77 5.24 18.07
C THR A 46 32.27 6.33 18.99
N GLU A 47 32.30 7.55 18.49
CA GLU A 47 32.65 8.71 19.31
C GLU A 47 31.44 9.25 20.11
N SER A 48 31.73 9.83 21.28
CA SER A 48 30.73 10.48 22.14
C SER A 48 30.23 11.82 21.58
N TYR A 49 30.95 12.35 20.60
CA TYR A 49 30.62 13.54 19.83
C TYR A 49 30.62 13.16 18.35
N CYS A 50 30.02 14.00 17.50
CA CYS A 50 30.06 13.73 16.07
C CYS A 50 31.34 14.28 15.42
N PRO A 51 32.23 13.43 14.87
CA PRO A 51 33.47 13.88 14.25
C PRO A 51 33.22 14.54 12.89
N VAL A 52 33.84 15.70 12.63
CA VAL A 52 33.80 16.35 11.29
C VAL A 52 34.37 15.44 10.20
N SER A 53 35.33 14.58 10.56
CA SER A 53 36.09 13.72 9.65
C SER A 53 35.29 12.60 8.99
N ASN A 54 34.14 12.20 9.54
CA ASN A 54 33.35 11.08 9.00
C ASN A 54 32.16 11.52 8.14
N GLY A 55 32.07 12.82 7.82
CA GLY A 55 31.05 13.38 6.92
C GLY A 55 29.62 13.38 7.49
N ASN A 56 29.40 12.85 8.70
CA ASN A 56 28.08 12.79 9.33
C ASN A 56 27.67 14.10 10.00
N CYS A 57 28.65 14.96 10.31
CA CYS A 57 28.43 16.27 10.92
C CYS A 57 29.34 17.33 10.31
N GLY A 58 28.75 18.42 9.83
CA GLY A 58 29.50 19.49 9.18
C GLY A 58 30.35 20.30 10.15
N GLU A 59 31.48 20.79 9.65
CA GLU A 59 32.01 22.09 10.06
C GLU A 59 30.95 23.15 9.68
N CYS A 60 30.39 23.88 10.65
CA CYS A 60 29.59 25.06 10.35
C CYS A 60 30.48 26.32 10.39
N PRO A 61 31.06 26.72 9.25
CA PRO A 61 31.23 28.15 8.99
C PRO A 61 30.77 28.57 7.58
N VAL A 62 29.76 29.46 7.58
CA VAL A 62 29.38 30.47 6.56
C VAL A 62 29.25 30.06 5.07
N ARG A 63 27.97 30.02 4.64
CA ARG A 63 27.39 30.38 3.32
C ARG A 63 26.99 29.24 2.35
N TRP A 64 25.66 29.11 2.22
CA TRP A 64 24.84 28.60 1.09
C TRP A 64 24.81 27.10 0.76
N ASP A 65 24.42 26.25 1.72
CA ASP A 65 23.47 25.11 1.53
C ASP A 65 23.17 24.50 2.92
N GLN A 66 21.91 24.57 3.38
CA GLN A 66 21.48 24.12 4.71
C GLN A 66 20.93 22.69 4.76
N ARG A 67 21.04 21.86 3.70
CA ARG A 67 20.27 20.60 3.64
C ARG A 67 20.97 19.33 4.13
N THR A 68 22.26 19.37 4.48
CA THR A 68 23.02 18.15 4.86
C THR A 68 23.60 18.15 6.29
N CYS A 69 23.58 19.27 7.02
CA CYS A 69 24.21 19.37 8.36
C CYS A 69 23.18 19.35 9.51
N GLY A 70 23.36 18.54 10.56
CA GLY A 70 22.79 18.81 11.90
C GLY A 70 21.58 18.01 12.45
N LYS A 71 21.34 16.74 12.10
CA LYS A 71 20.22 15.94 12.70
C LYS A 71 20.64 15.13 13.94
N TYR A 72 21.89 14.66 13.99
CA TYR A 72 22.40 13.87 15.10
C TYR A 72 23.55 14.61 15.77
N LEU A 73 23.56 14.62 17.11
CA LEU A 73 24.60 15.24 17.93
C LEU A 73 25.69 14.23 18.34
N TYR A 74 25.62 13.01 17.81
CA TYR A 74 26.47 11.87 18.16
C TYR A 74 26.89 11.14 16.88
N ASP A 75 27.92 10.29 17.00
CA ASP A 75 28.47 9.56 15.86
C ASP A 75 27.49 8.51 15.31
N THR A 76 27.26 8.56 14.00
CA THR A 76 26.42 7.60 13.26
C THR A 76 27.20 6.76 12.25
N PHE A 77 28.51 6.61 12.47
CA PHE A 77 29.42 5.83 11.64
C PHE A 77 29.79 4.50 12.31
N GLY A 78 28.89 3.52 12.26
CA GLY A 78 29.07 2.21 12.87
C GLY A 78 29.83 1.20 12.00
N GLY A 79 30.03 0.01 12.57
CA GLY A 79 30.55 -1.16 11.86
C GLY A 79 29.52 -1.75 10.87
N HIS A 80 29.95 -2.57 9.92
CA HIS A 80 29.03 -3.23 8.97
C HIS A 80 29.54 -4.62 8.58
N ILE A 81 28.63 -5.54 8.25
CA ILE A 81 28.97 -6.87 7.73
C ILE A 81 28.23 -7.06 6.39
N LYS A 82 28.96 -7.53 5.38
CA LYS A 82 28.43 -7.75 4.04
C LYS A 82 28.82 -9.14 3.55
N PHE A 83 27.82 -9.90 3.13
CA PHE A 83 27.97 -11.17 2.42
C PHE A 83 27.87 -10.88 0.92
N LEU A 84 28.80 -11.43 0.14
CA LEU A 84 28.91 -11.22 -1.29
C LEU A 84 28.68 -12.53 -2.04
N GLU A 85 28.38 -12.44 -3.33
CA GLU A 85 28.28 -13.58 -4.24
C GLU A 85 29.45 -14.56 -4.08
N GLY A 86 29.14 -15.86 -4.10
CA GLY A 86 30.14 -16.94 -4.05
C GLY A 86 30.64 -17.30 -2.66
N PHE A 87 29.97 -16.88 -1.58
CA PHE A 87 30.27 -17.40 -0.25
C PHE A 87 30.00 -18.92 -0.20
N GLU A 88 30.83 -19.66 0.53
CA GLU A 88 30.61 -21.12 0.68
C GLU A 88 29.50 -21.42 1.70
N ASN A 89 29.51 -20.71 2.84
CA ASN A 89 28.52 -20.89 3.89
C ASN A 89 28.39 -19.64 4.78
N VAL A 90 27.16 -19.26 5.14
CA VAL A 90 26.85 -18.14 6.04
C VAL A 90 25.76 -18.54 7.03
N HIS A 91 26.11 -18.59 8.30
CA HIS A 91 25.20 -18.86 9.42
C HIS A 91 25.53 -17.94 10.59
N ILE A 92 24.63 -17.01 10.90
CA ILE A 92 24.81 -16.07 12.02
C ILE A 92 23.76 -16.35 13.07
N GLU A 93 24.20 -16.79 14.25
CA GLU A 93 23.31 -17.19 15.34
C GLU A 93 23.80 -16.74 16.71
N GLY A 94 22.87 -16.21 17.52
CA GLY A 94 23.16 -15.86 18.91
C GLY A 94 24.18 -14.73 19.04
N VAL A 95 24.23 -13.81 18.08
CA VAL A 95 25.15 -12.66 18.06
C VAL A 95 24.42 -11.38 18.45
N GLU A 96 25.06 -10.58 19.31
CA GLU A 96 24.67 -9.20 19.63
C GLU A 96 25.45 -8.23 18.73
N LEU A 97 24.74 -7.35 18.05
CA LEU A 97 25.28 -6.32 17.17
C LEU A 97 24.91 -4.95 17.72
N GLU A 98 25.90 -4.15 18.13
CA GLU A 98 25.71 -2.82 18.71
C GLU A 98 26.43 -1.74 17.89
N ASN A 99 25.83 -0.56 17.73
CA ASN A 99 26.46 0.58 17.06
C ASN A 99 26.95 0.25 15.63
N MET A 100 26.09 -0.44 14.88
CA MET A 100 26.38 -0.89 13.52
C MET A 100 25.67 0.02 12.49
N GLY A 101 25.98 -0.13 11.21
CA GLY A 101 25.43 0.66 10.11
C GLY A 101 25.96 2.10 10.02
N GLN A 102 25.84 2.74 8.85
CA GLN A 102 26.36 4.09 8.60
C GLN A 102 25.34 4.99 7.88
N GLN A 103 24.97 6.14 8.47
CA GLN A 103 23.95 7.05 7.94
C GLN A 103 24.32 7.80 6.64
N THR A 104 25.59 7.84 6.25
CA THR A 104 26.07 8.55 5.04
C THR A 104 26.55 7.61 3.94
N SER A 105 26.58 6.31 4.20
CA SER A 105 27.16 5.32 3.30
C SER A 105 26.14 4.22 2.98
N PRO A 106 25.40 4.33 1.86
CA PRO A 106 24.54 3.25 1.39
C PRO A 106 25.29 1.92 1.28
N GLY A 107 24.60 0.82 1.57
CA GLY A 107 25.16 -0.54 1.52
C GLY A 107 26.02 -0.94 2.73
N LYS A 108 26.07 -0.12 3.79
CA LYS A 108 26.81 -0.36 5.04
C LYS A 108 25.83 -0.61 6.19
N TYR A 109 25.43 -1.86 6.36
CA TYR A 109 24.41 -2.29 7.34
C TYR A 109 24.97 -3.36 8.29
N PRO A 110 24.34 -3.63 9.45
CA PRO A 110 24.85 -4.61 10.42
C PRO A 110 25.01 -6.00 9.83
N LEU A 111 24.01 -6.46 9.07
CA LEU A 111 24.01 -7.73 8.34
C LEU A 111 23.39 -7.49 6.96
N HIS A 112 24.17 -7.72 5.91
CA HIS A 112 23.78 -7.38 4.54
C HIS A 112 24.12 -8.50 3.56
N PHE A 113 23.11 -9.20 3.05
CA PHE A 113 23.27 -10.03 1.85
C PHE A 113 23.21 -9.12 0.63
N HIS A 114 24.31 -9.00 -0.10
CA HIS A 114 24.43 -8.06 -1.20
C HIS A 114 24.77 -8.80 -2.49
N MET A 115 23.77 -8.94 -3.35
CA MET A 115 23.88 -9.50 -4.69
C MET A 115 24.37 -10.96 -4.68
N CYS A 116 23.85 -11.80 -3.79
CA CYS A 116 24.29 -13.20 -3.67
C CYS A 116 23.57 -14.15 -4.64
N GLY A 117 22.55 -13.69 -5.37
CA GLY A 117 21.75 -14.54 -6.26
C GLY A 117 20.85 -15.51 -5.51
N ASP A 118 20.47 -16.62 -6.14
CA ASP A 118 19.63 -17.66 -5.52
C ASP A 118 20.47 -18.59 -4.65
N VAL A 119 20.29 -18.46 -3.34
CA VAL A 119 20.96 -19.29 -2.33
C VAL A 119 20.10 -20.45 -1.85
N SER A 120 18.89 -20.64 -2.39
CA SER A 120 17.95 -21.72 -2.02
C SER A 120 18.53 -23.11 -2.28
N ASN A 121 19.36 -23.23 -3.32
CA ASN A 121 19.94 -24.49 -3.77
C ASN A 121 21.34 -24.75 -3.18
N TYR A 122 21.80 -23.92 -2.24
CA TYR A 122 23.09 -24.15 -1.60
C TYR A 122 23.02 -25.46 -0.80
N PRO A 123 24.12 -26.25 -0.76
CA PRO A 123 24.16 -27.48 0.05
C PRO A 123 23.82 -27.24 1.52
N SER A 124 24.11 -26.02 1.99
CA SER A 124 23.77 -25.51 3.30
C SER A 124 23.15 -24.12 3.13
N PRO A 125 21.82 -24.00 3.04
CA PRO A 125 21.14 -22.72 2.88
C PRO A 125 21.45 -21.76 4.02
N PRO A 126 21.73 -20.47 3.75
CA PRO A 126 22.17 -19.53 4.76
C PRO A 126 21.04 -19.06 5.67
N TYR A 127 21.39 -18.71 6.91
CA TYR A 127 20.44 -18.13 7.87
C TYR A 127 21.05 -17.05 8.76
N ILE A 128 20.19 -16.14 9.21
CA ILE A 128 20.45 -15.20 10.30
C ILE A 128 19.34 -15.42 11.34
N ARG A 129 19.68 -16.01 12.49
CA ARG A 129 18.69 -16.31 13.52
C ARG A 129 19.09 -16.05 14.95
N ASP A 130 18.13 -15.83 15.84
CA ASP A 130 18.38 -15.67 17.28
C ASP A 130 19.38 -14.56 17.63
N ASN A 131 19.54 -13.56 16.75
CA ASN A 131 20.46 -12.44 16.96
C ASN A 131 19.77 -11.26 17.64
N SER A 132 20.58 -10.34 18.16
CA SER A 132 20.14 -9.05 18.67
C SER A 132 20.87 -7.93 17.94
N ILE A 133 20.14 -6.94 17.44
CA ILE A 133 20.70 -5.76 16.77
C ILE A 133 20.16 -4.53 17.47
N HIS A 134 21.01 -3.70 18.07
CA HIS A 134 20.52 -2.52 18.75
C HIS A 134 21.42 -1.30 18.68
N HIS A 135 20.81 -0.12 18.82
CA HIS A 135 21.49 1.17 18.67
C HIS A 135 22.22 1.25 17.32
N SER A 136 21.58 0.74 16.26
CA SER A 136 22.14 0.70 14.90
C SER A 136 21.83 2.00 14.16
N PHE A 137 22.82 2.52 13.44
CA PHE A 137 22.73 3.76 12.69
C PHE A 137 22.30 3.57 11.25
N ALA A 138 22.36 2.37 10.67
CA ALA A 138 21.71 2.14 9.37
C ALA A 138 21.37 0.68 9.22
N ARG A 139 20.10 0.43 9.53
CA ARG A 139 19.29 -0.78 9.35
C ARG A 139 19.59 -1.93 10.29
N CYS A 140 18.76 -2.97 10.24
CA CYS A 140 18.96 -4.22 10.96
C CYS A 140 19.56 -5.25 9.99
N ILE A 141 18.69 -5.88 9.19
CA ILE A 141 19.05 -6.90 8.22
C ILE A 141 18.56 -6.44 6.86
N THR A 142 19.49 -6.35 5.91
CA THR A 142 19.20 -5.99 4.53
C THR A 142 19.48 -7.17 3.63
N ILE A 143 18.53 -7.48 2.75
CA ILE A 143 18.69 -8.43 1.66
C ILE A 143 18.54 -7.64 0.35
N HIS A 144 19.54 -7.72 -0.50
CA HIS A 144 19.61 -7.00 -1.76
C HIS A 144 20.02 -8.00 -2.85
N GLY A 145 19.18 -8.19 -3.86
CA GLY A 145 19.45 -9.06 -5.02
C GLY A 145 19.79 -10.50 -4.64
N THR A 146 19.13 -11.02 -3.59
CA THR A 146 19.41 -12.34 -3.01
C THR A 146 18.10 -13.08 -2.70
N ASP A 147 18.00 -14.34 -3.14
CA ASP A 147 16.81 -15.18 -2.99
C ASP A 147 17.09 -16.36 -2.05
N GLY A 148 16.12 -16.78 -1.23
CA GLY A 148 16.21 -18.04 -0.47
C GLY A 148 16.90 -17.96 0.91
N THR A 149 16.95 -16.79 1.54
CA THR A 149 17.51 -16.64 2.89
C THR A 149 16.47 -16.88 3.99
N LEU A 150 16.93 -17.35 5.16
CA LEU A 150 16.11 -17.47 6.37
C LEU A 150 16.50 -16.42 7.41
N ILE A 151 15.57 -15.51 7.72
CA ILE A 151 15.71 -14.48 8.75
C ILE A 151 14.73 -14.78 9.87
N LYS A 152 15.24 -15.28 11.01
CA LYS A 152 14.38 -15.90 12.03
C LYS A 152 14.67 -15.48 13.48
N ASP A 153 13.65 -15.19 14.27
CA ASP A 153 13.76 -14.98 15.73
C ASP A 153 14.81 -13.90 16.13
N ASN A 154 15.05 -12.92 15.26
CA ASN A 154 15.97 -11.83 15.54
C ASN A 154 15.26 -10.71 16.30
N VAL A 155 15.95 -10.10 17.25
CA VAL A 155 15.48 -8.93 18.00
C VAL A 155 16.22 -7.69 17.52
N ALA A 156 15.48 -6.64 17.21
CA ALA A 156 16.02 -5.35 16.84
C ALA A 156 15.42 -4.22 17.67
N PHE A 157 16.29 -3.36 18.22
CA PHE A 157 15.86 -2.30 19.12
C PHE A 157 16.65 -0.99 18.91
N ASP A 158 15.96 0.15 18.86
CA ASP A 158 16.56 1.47 18.70
C ASP A 158 17.41 1.61 17.43
N ILE A 159 16.73 1.64 16.28
CA ILE A 159 17.36 1.55 14.96
C ILE A 159 17.09 2.82 14.17
N LEU A 160 18.09 3.37 13.49
CA LEU A 160 17.90 4.40 12.47
C LEU A 160 17.69 3.75 11.10
N GLY A 161 16.57 4.10 10.46
CA GLY A 161 16.22 3.62 9.12
C GLY A 161 15.43 2.33 9.12
N HIS A 162 15.16 1.79 7.93
CA HIS A 162 14.44 0.52 7.78
C HIS A 162 15.10 -0.60 8.57
N CYS A 163 14.34 -1.37 9.35
CA CYS A 163 14.95 -2.44 10.14
C CYS A 163 15.19 -3.68 9.28
N TYR A 164 14.12 -4.38 8.91
CA TYR A 164 14.18 -5.51 7.96
C TYR A 164 13.81 -5.00 6.58
N PHE A 165 14.70 -5.18 5.60
CA PHE A 165 14.65 -4.44 4.35
C PHE A 165 15.01 -5.32 3.14
N LEU A 166 14.12 -5.34 2.14
CA LEU A 166 14.43 -5.81 0.78
C LEU A 166 14.67 -4.58 -0.11
N GLU A 167 15.83 -4.50 -0.76
CA GLU A 167 16.31 -3.25 -1.39
C GLU A 167 15.72 -3.01 -2.79
N ASP A 168 15.64 -4.05 -3.64
CA ASP A 168 15.30 -3.87 -5.06
C ASP A 168 14.06 -4.66 -5.51
N GLY A 169 13.41 -5.39 -4.62
CA GLY A 169 12.15 -6.11 -4.83
C GLY A 169 12.19 -7.32 -5.75
N GLY A 170 13.33 -7.58 -6.37
CA GLY A 170 13.58 -8.81 -7.14
C GLY A 170 13.79 -10.05 -6.26
N GLU A 171 13.88 -9.86 -4.94
CA GLU A 171 14.23 -10.90 -3.99
C GLU A 171 13.05 -11.86 -3.68
N LYS A 172 13.29 -13.17 -3.80
CA LYS A 172 12.26 -14.23 -3.67
C LYS A 172 12.61 -15.26 -2.63
N HIS A 173 11.61 -16.02 -2.19
CA HIS A 173 11.78 -17.18 -1.31
C HIS A 173 12.50 -16.87 0.02
N ASN A 174 12.65 -15.59 0.36
CA ASN A 174 13.18 -15.16 1.63
C ASN A 174 12.10 -15.32 2.70
N VAL A 175 12.48 -15.89 3.83
CA VAL A 175 11.58 -16.18 4.94
C VAL A 175 11.88 -15.24 6.10
N PHE A 176 10.87 -14.49 6.54
CA PHE A 176 10.92 -13.68 7.76
C PHE A 176 9.97 -14.27 8.80
N ASP A 177 10.52 -14.94 9.81
CA ASP A 177 9.75 -15.69 10.82
C ASP A 177 10.13 -15.24 12.24
N GLY A 178 9.16 -14.78 13.03
CA GLY A 178 9.39 -14.54 14.47
C GLY A 178 10.28 -13.35 14.82
N ASN A 179 10.51 -12.40 13.89
CA ASN A 179 11.43 -11.28 14.17
C ASN A 179 10.72 -10.12 14.90
N LEU A 180 11.44 -9.48 15.82
CA LEU A 180 10.97 -8.33 16.59
C LEU A 180 11.73 -7.07 16.18
N GLY A 181 11.03 -6.02 15.78
CA GLY A 181 11.58 -4.67 15.57
C GLY A 181 10.89 -3.64 16.47
N ALA A 182 11.64 -3.01 17.35
CA ALA A 182 11.12 -2.03 18.30
C ALA A 182 11.91 -0.72 18.26
N LEU A 183 11.21 0.42 18.40
CA LEU A 183 11.81 1.76 18.42
C LEU A 183 12.61 2.06 17.12
N ILE A 184 11.91 2.02 15.99
CA ILE A 184 12.52 2.29 14.67
C ILE A 184 12.34 3.77 14.34
N LYS A 185 13.47 4.49 14.29
CA LYS A 185 13.55 5.95 14.20
C LYS A 185 13.89 6.39 12.78
N ALA A 186 13.44 7.60 12.45
CA ALA A 186 13.63 8.15 11.12
C ALA A 186 15.12 8.43 10.79
N ALA A 187 15.60 8.00 9.62
CA ALA A 187 16.98 8.16 9.14
C ALA A 187 17.14 9.29 8.11
N ARG A 188 18.31 9.37 7.47
CA ARG A 188 18.65 10.26 6.35
C ARG A 188 18.91 9.50 5.04
N LEU A 189 19.30 8.22 5.11
CA LEU A 189 19.65 7.40 3.94
C LEU A 189 18.51 7.30 2.93
N ILE A 190 17.30 6.95 3.40
CA ILE A 190 16.07 6.89 2.61
C ILE A 190 14.92 7.39 3.50
N PRO A 191 14.24 8.51 3.17
CA PRO A 191 13.27 9.15 4.05
C PRO A 191 11.85 8.53 4.00
N SER A 192 11.74 7.20 4.18
CA SER A 192 10.44 6.49 4.32
C SER A 192 10.34 5.60 5.56
N ASP A 193 11.40 5.47 6.34
CA ASP A 193 11.57 4.77 7.62
C ASP A 193 10.40 3.89 8.11
N LYS A 194 10.45 2.61 7.73
CA LYS A 194 9.46 1.59 8.14
C LYS A 194 10.11 0.51 9.00
N GLY A 195 9.37 -0.13 9.90
CA GLY A 195 9.86 -1.27 10.68
C GLY A 195 10.28 -2.43 9.77
N ILE A 196 9.34 -2.99 9.04
CA ILE A 196 9.59 -3.89 7.90
C ILE A 196 9.17 -3.16 6.64
N TRP A 197 10.04 -3.13 5.62
CA TRP A 197 9.71 -2.61 4.29
C TRP A 197 10.09 -3.61 3.20
N PHE A 198 9.11 -3.95 2.38
CA PHE A 198 9.32 -4.65 1.12
C PHE A 198 9.08 -3.70 -0.07
N ILE A 199 10.14 -3.41 -0.82
CA ILE A 199 10.09 -2.63 -2.06
C ILE A 199 9.78 -3.59 -3.20
N TYR A 200 8.97 -3.18 -4.18
CA TYR A 200 8.69 -3.98 -5.36
C TYR A 200 8.58 -3.12 -6.64
N PRO A 201 9.70 -2.77 -7.29
CA PRO A 201 9.67 -2.04 -8.55
C PRO A 201 9.22 -2.93 -9.71
N ARG A 202 8.85 -2.34 -10.85
CA ARG A 202 8.49 -3.11 -12.05
C ARG A 202 9.71 -3.79 -12.70
N GLU A 203 10.87 -3.16 -12.65
CA GLU A 203 12.13 -3.68 -13.17
C GLU A 203 13.22 -3.47 -12.12
N PRO A 204 14.25 -4.35 -12.04
CA PRO A 204 15.38 -4.15 -11.14
C PRO A 204 16.05 -2.81 -11.43
N ILE A 205 16.43 -2.12 -10.36
CA ILE A 205 17.00 -0.77 -10.40
C ILE A 205 18.44 -0.79 -9.88
N MET A 206 19.19 0.29 -10.11
CA MET A 206 20.50 0.53 -9.49
C MET A 206 21.49 -0.64 -9.66
N ALA A 207 22.04 -1.18 -8.58
CA ALA A 207 23.05 -2.23 -8.60
C ALA A 207 22.52 -3.54 -9.21
N SER A 208 21.20 -3.70 -9.23
CA SER A 208 20.49 -4.82 -9.84
C SER A 208 20.14 -4.63 -11.32
N GLU A 209 20.32 -3.42 -11.87
CA GLU A 209 20.05 -3.14 -13.29
C GLU A 209 20.98 -3.95 -14.21
N GLY A 210 20.40 -4.62 -15.21
CA GLY A 210 21.16 -5.40 -16.21
C GLY A 210 21.81 -6.68 -15.68
N LYS A 211 21.58 -7.06 -14.41
CA LYS A 211 22.11 -8.27 -13.78
C LYS A 211 21.30 -9.54 -14.04
N GLY A 212 20.26 -9.45 -14.87
CA GLY A 212 19.34 -10.57 -15.12
C GLY A 212 18.46 -10.93 -13.93
N LEU A 213 18.41 -10.07 -12.89
CA LEU A 213 17.46 -10.18 -11.80
C LEU A 213 16.02 -9.99 -12.32
N MET A 214 15.04 -10.50 -11.58
CA MET A 214 13.69 -10.71 -12.10
C MET A 214 13.05 -9.41 -12.62
N LYS A 215 12.64 -9.41 -13.89
CA LYS A 215 11.68 -8.45 -14.44
C LYS A 215 10.33 -8.71 -13.75
N TYR A 216 9.57 -7.67 -13.39
CA TYR A 216 8.26 -7.77 -12.71
C TYR A 216 8.31 -8.14 -11.22
N ALA A 217 9.25 -7.55 -10.48
CA ALA A 217 9.33 -7.66 -9.02
C ALA A 217 7.98 -7.33 -8.32
N ASN A 218 7.27 -6.31 -8.81
CA ASN A 218 5.89 -5.97 -8.41
C ASN A 218 4.84 -7.09 -8.56
N GLN A 219 5.16 -8.17 -9.28
CA GLN A 219 4.30 -9.34 -9.43
C GLN A 219 4.80 -10.57 -8.66
N THR A 220 5.82 -10.40 -7.81
CA THR A 220 6.40 -11.50 -7.02
C THR A 220 5.72 -11.63 -5.66
N ALA A 221 5.24 -12.82 -5.33
CA ALA A 221 4.66 -13.06 -4.01
C ALA A 221 5.71 -13.08 -2.90
N ILE A 222 5.42 -12.38 -1.80
CA ILE A 222 6.10 -12.62 -0.52
C ILE A 222 5.74 -14.03 -0.06
N THR A 223 6.75 -14.87 0.13
CA THR A 223 6.57 -16.32 0.31
C THR A 223 6.09 -16.68 1.72
N LEU A 224 6.66 -16.06 2.77
CA LEU A 224 6.16 -16.18 4.13
C LEU A 224 6.68 -15.04 5.02
N VAL A 225 5.74 -14.30 5.61
CA VAL A 225 5.98 -13.34 6.69
C VAL A 225 5.07 -13.74 7.83
N ASP A 226 5.65 -14.32 8.88
CA ASP A 226 4.89 -14.93 9.96
C ASP A 226 5.42 -14.52 11.33
N ASN A 227 4.51 -14.18 12.25
CA ASN A 227 4.82 -13.92 13.66
C ASN A 227 5.85 -12.79 13.89
N ASN A 228 5.89 -11.77 13.02
CA ASN A 228 6.79 -10.63 13.22
C ASN A 228 6.08 -9.50 13.98
N VAL A 229 6.79 -8.85 14.88
CA VAL A 229 6.26 -7.75 15.68
C VAL A 229 7.05 -6.48 15.38
N VAL A 230 6.36 -5.41 14.99
CA VAL A 230 6.95 -4.10 14.70
C VAL A 230 6.19 -3.01 15.44
N HIS A 231 6.85 -2.31 16.35
CA HIS A 231 6.18 -1.25 17.09
C HIS A 231 7.07 -0.06 17.42
N SER A 232 6.42 1.08 17.69
CA SER A 232 7.10 2.37 17.95
C SER A 232 7.96 2.83 16.76
N CYS A 233 7.46 2.64 15.54
CA CYS A 233 8.10 3.09 14.31
C CYS A 233 7.70 4.53 13.95
N GLY A 234 8.64 5.32 13.42
CA GLY A 234 8.42 6.74 13.12
C GLY A 234 7.47 7.05 11.95
N ASN A 235 7.42 6.21 10.91
CA ASN A 235 6.60 6.46 9.70
C ASN A 235 5.66 5.28 9.34
N GLY A 236 6.09 4.02 9.49
CA GLY A 236 5.18 2.87 9.40
C GLY A 236 5.75 1.59 10.01
N GLY A 237 4.90 0.72 10.55
CA GLY A 237 5.35 -0.54 11.17
C GLY A 237 5.72 -1.59 10.13
N PHE A 238 4.76 -1.95 9.29
CA PHE A 238 4.91 -2.88 8.18
C PHE A 238 4.45 -2.17 6.90
N HIS A 239 5.26 -2.19 5.85
CA HIS A 239 4.95 -1.53 4.60
C HIS A 239 5.38 -2.40 3.43
N ILE A 240 4.48 -2.56 2.48
CA ILE A 240 4.72 -3.10 1.15
C ILE A 240 4.39 -1.97 0.20
N ASP A 241 5.14 -1.85 -0.90
CA ASP A 241 4.96 -0.88 -2.00
C ASP A 241 5.94 0.31 -1.93
N ASP A 242 5.74 1.29 -2.81
CA ASP A 242 6.65 2.38 -3.18
C ASP A 242 7.88 1.91 -3.99
N ILE A 243 8.31 2.74 -4.95
CA ILE A 243 9.49 2.47 -5.78
C ILE A 243 10.66 3.32 -5.29
N LEU A 244 11.76 2.67 -4.93
CA LEU A 244 13.04 3.35 -4.76
C LEU A 244 13.59 3.73 -6.14
N GLY A 245 13.94 4.99 -6.34
CA GLY A 245 14.56 5.49 -7.56
C GLY A 245 16.08 5.41 -7.49
N PRO A 246 16.79 5.56 -8.62
CA PRO A 246 18.25 5.42 -8.69
C PRO A 246 19.06 6.43 -7.87
N ASN A 247 18.41 7.48 -7.34
CA ASN A 247 19.01 8.47 -6.46
C ASN A 247 18.44 8.41 -5.02
N ASN A 248 17.96 7.26 -4.57
CA ASN A 248 17.28 7.08 -3.28
C ASN A 248 15.98 7.92 -3.12
N GLU A 249 15.40 8.36 -4.23
CA GLU A 249 14.11 9.06 -4.27
C GLU A 249 12.98 8.04 -4.13
N ILE A 250 11.89 8.37 -3.46
CA ILE A 250 10.74 7.46 -3.33
C ILE A 250 9.63 7.93 -4.23
N THR A 251 9.19 7.04 -5.13
CA THR A 251 8.06 7.29 -6.01
C THR A 251 6.85 6.54 -5.49
N PRO A 252 5.78 7.25 -5.07
CA PRO A 252 4.54 6.62 -4.64
C PRO A 252 3.78 6.12 -5.86
N THR A 253 3.96 4.85 -6.18
CA THR A 253 3.27 4.16 -7.27
C THR A 253 2.90 2.78 -6.79
N ALA A 254 1.59 2.52 -6.67
CA ALA A 254 1.08 1.22 -6.31
C ALA A 254 0.90 0.34 -7.54
N GLU A 255 1.85 -0.57 -7.74
CA GLU A 255 1.78 -1.58 -8.79
C GLU A 255 1.97 -3.00 -8.23
N TYR A 256 2.01 -3.18 -6.91
CA TYR A 256 2.17 -4.51 -6.31
C TYR A 256 0.92 -5.36 -6.52
N GLU A 257 1.05 -6.41 -7.33
CA GLU A 257 0.02 -7.39 -7.63
C GLU A 257 0.70 -8.74 -7.91
N ALA A 258 0.94 -9.51 -6.85
CA ALA A 258 1.59 -10.81 -6.96
C ALA A 258 0.85 -11.76 -7.92
N ARG A 259 1.57 -12.52 -8.72
CA ARG A 259 1.05 -13.49 -9.71
C ARG A 259 1.76 -14.82 -9.57
N GLU A 260 1.07 -15.92 -9.90
CA GLU A 260 1.65 -17.26 -9.79
C GLU A 260 2.90 -17.41 -10.67
N ILE A 261 2.90 -16.74 -11.82
CA ILE A 261 4.00 -16.60 -12.75
C ILE A 261 4.26 -15.09 -12.95
N PRO A 262 5.19 -14.50 -12.20
CA PRO A 262 5.55 -13.10 -12.34
C PRO A 262 5.99 -12.77 -13.78
N GLY A 263 5.41 -11.73 -14.36
CA GLY A 263 5.66 -11.29 -15.74
C GLY A 263 4.73 -11.86 -16.80
N ASP A 264 3.96 -12.88 -16.44
CA ASP A 264 2.86 -13.37 -17.25
C ASP A 264 1.60 -12.58 -16.86
N LYS A 265 1.07 -11.81 -17.80
CA LYS A 265 -0.14 -10.99 -17.58
C LYS A 265 -1.40 -11.83 -17.42
N ASP A 266 -1.30 -13.10 -17.77
CA ASP A 266 -2.40 -14.04 -17.93
C ASP A 266 -2.41 -15.03 -16.77
N SER A 267 -1.29 -15.09 -16.05
CA SER A 267 -1.15 -15.80 -14.80
C SER A 267 -2.09 -15.22 -13.73
N PRO A 268 -2.80 -16.09 -13.00
CA PRO A 268 -3.66 -15.67 -11.90
C PRO A 268 -2.91 -14.85 -10.85
N VAL A 269 -3.63 -13.94 -10.19
CA VAL A 269 -3.11 -13.22 -9.02
C VAL A 269 -2.81 -14.26 -7.92
N GLN A 270 -1.59 -14.26 -7.42
CA GLN A 270 -1.14 -15.15 -6.34
C GLN A 270 -1.49 -14.55 -4.99
N LYS A 271 -2.02 -15.39 -4.10
CA LYS A 271 -2.29 -14.99 -2.72
C LYS A 271 -0.97 -14.75 -1.97
N VAL A 272 -0.76 -13.52 -1.51
CA VAL A 272 0.29 -13.18 -0.54
C VAL A 272 -0.20 -13.47 0.87
N VAL A 273 0.55 -14.26 1.63
CA VAL A 273 0.14 -14.72 2.95
C VAL A 273 1.02 -14.07 4.02
N ILE A 274 0.46 -13.08 4.69
CA ILE A 274 1.04 -12.42 5.86
C ILE A 274 0.28 -12.91 7.09
N LYS A 275 0.97 -13.51 8.05
CA LYS A 275 0.37 -14.15 9.22
C LYS A 275 0.94 -13.56 10.51
N ARG A 276 0.09 -13.41 11.53
CA ARG A 276 0.50 -13.07 12.91
C ARG A 276 1.44 -11.85 12.98
N ILE A 277 1.22 -10.84 12.14
CA ILE A 277 1.98 -9.58 12.24
C ILE A 277 1.33 -8.69 13.29
N THR A 278 2.12 -8.27 14.28
CA THR A 278 1.72 -7.26 15.25
C THR A 278 2.41 -5.94 14.88
N ALA A 279 1.69 -5.02 14.25
CA ALA A 279 2.20 -3.70 13.90
C ALA A 279 1.52 -2.61 14.75
N GLN A 280 2.26 -1.96 15.66
CA GLN A 280 1.69 -0.95 16.57
C GLN A 280 2.33 0.44 16.36
N ASN A 281 1.49 1.39 15.95
CA ASN A 281 1.87 2.81 15.80
C ASN A 281 1.64 3.55 17.13
N ARG A 282 2.71 4.12 17.70
CA ARG A 282 2.59 5.13 18.76
C ARG A 282 2.79 6.50 18.14
N GLN A 283 1.70 7.26 18.02
CA GLN A 283 1.84 8.71 18.00
C GLN A 283 2.42 9.16 19.34
N PHE A 284 3.61 9.74 19.30
CA PHE A 284 4.24 10.45 20.41
C PHE A 284 3.24 11.42 21.07
N ARG A 285 2.77 11.14 22.29
CA ARG A 285 2.13 12.16 23.13
C ARG A 285 3.22 12.98 23.84
N LYS A 286 3.38 14.22 23.39
CA LYS A 286 3.90 15.44 24.06
C LYS A 286 4.67 15.26 25.38
N SER A 287 6.00 15.33 25.31
CA SER A 287 6.87 16.26 26.05
C SER A 287 8.32 15.87 25.78
N GLU A 288 9.19 16.84 25.47
CA GLU A 288 10.63 16.69 25.13
C GLU A 288 10.85 16.17 23.68
N THR A 289 11.45 16.87 22.71
CA THR A 289 12.16 18.16 22.66
C THR A 289 12.25 18.54 21.18
N GLU A 290 11.91 19.78 20.86
CA GLU A 290 12.34 20.62 19.73
C GLU A 290 12.47 20.05 18.29
N GLY A 291 11.59 20.52 17.41
CA GLY A 291 11.99 20.91 16.05
C GLY A 291 11.91 19.86 14.94
N ILE A 292 10.72 19.29 14.68
CA ILE A 292 10.42 18.74 13.34
C ILE A 292 9.11 19.35 12.85
N GLN A 293 9.25 20.44 12.09
CA GLN A 293 8.28 20.75 11.05
C GLN A 293 8.53 19.76 9.92
N ASN A 294 7.54 18.95 9.55
CA ASN A 294 7.40 18.57 8.15
C ASN A 294 5.95 18.28 7.80
N GLN A 295 5.56 18.88 6.68
CA GLN A 295 4.32 18.65 5.97
C GLN A 295 4.43 17.32 5.23
N ASP A 296 3.54 16.37 5.50
CA ASP A 296 3.29 15.28 4.57
C ASP A 296 2.16 15.71 3.63
N LYS A 297 2.57 16.29 2.50
CA LYS A 297 1.82 16.25 1.24
C LYS A 297 2.49 15.20 0.36
N ILE A 298 1.78 14.12 0.05
CA ILE A 298 2.21 13.13 -0.93
C ILE A 298 1.64 13.54 -2.29
N GLY A 299 2.53 13.98 -3.19
CA GLY A 299 2.37 13.95 -4.65
C GLY A 299 1.61 15.08 -5.37
N THR A 300 2.34 15.97 -6.06
CA THR A 300 2.15 16.20 -7.51
C THR A 300 3.48 16.65 -8.15
N LYS A 301 3.89 16.02 -9.26
CA LYS A 301 4.76 16.65 -10.26
C LYS A 301 3.86 17.52 -11.16
N ALA A 302 4.07 18.83 -11.15
CA ALA A 302 3.65 19.69 -12.25
C ALA A 302 4.77 19.72 -13.31
N ASN A 303 4.36 19.62 -14.57
CA ASN A 303 5.22 19.63 -15.75
C ASN A 303 6.20 20.81 -15.79
N LYS A 304 7.38 20.57 -16.38
CA LYS A 304 8.27 21.63 -16.87
C LYS A 304 7.51 22.51 -17.87
N GLN A 305 7.17 23.73 -17.46
CA GLN A 305 6.98 24.86 -18.37
C GLN A 305 7.92 25.97 -17.94
N LYS A 306 8.77 26.43 -18.86
CA LYS A 306 9.51 27.70 -18.72
C LYS A 306 8.48 28.82 -18.50
N PRO A 307 8.66 29.72 -17.52
CA PRO A 307 7.75 30.84 -17.35
C PRO A 307 8.03 31.90 -18.42
N PRO A 308 6.99 32.49 -19.05
CA PRO A 308 7.06 33.86 -19.50
C PRO A 308 6.99 34.78 -18.28
N SER A 309 7.80 35.84 -18.31
CA SER A 309 7.75 36.97 -17.40
C SER A 309 6.34 37.58 -17.32
N HIS A 310 5.79 37.75 -16.11
CA HIS A 310 5.42 39.06 -15.55
C HIS A 310 4.68 38.95 -14.19
N GLU A 311 4.75 40.06 -13.47
CA GLU A 311 4.53 40.30 -12.04
C GLU A 311 3.08 40.26 -11.51
N LYS A 312 3.01 40.12 -10.17
CA LYS A 312 2.07 40.76 -9.18
C LYS A 312 0.65 40.17 -9.11
N LYS A 313 0.04 39.89 -7.95
CA LYS A 313 0.01 40.62 -6.65
C LYS A 313 -0.48 39.70 -5.51
N ARG A 314 -0.04 40.02 -4.29
CA ARG A 314 -0.48 39.47 -2.98
C ARG A 314 -1.99 39.65 -2.72
N THR A 315 -2.56 38.72 -1.94
CA THR A 315 -3.39 39.06 -0.77
C THR A 315 -3.02 38.17 0.44
N PRO A 316 -2.94 38.74 1.66
CA PRO A 316 -2.59 38.02 2.88
C PRO A 316 -3.84 37.58 3.65
N ASN A 317 -3.85 36.34 4.15
CA ASN A 317 -4.61 36.01 5.35
C ASN A 317 -3.76 35.05 6.20
N MET A 318 -3.16 35.61 7.25
CA MET A 318 -2.69 34.85 8.40
C MET A 318 -3.89 34.41 9.24
N GLY A 319 -3.83 33.20 9.79
CA GLY A 319 -4.42 32.96 11.11
C GLY A 319 -5.18 31.65 11.30
N VAL A 320 -4.52 30.49 11.22
CA VAL A 320 -4.86 29.33 12.07
C VAL A 320 -3.56 28.63 12.48
N ARG A 321 -3.42 28.30 13.77
CA ARG A 321 -2.27 27.60 14.35
C ARG A 321 -2.13 26.19 13.72
N PRO A 322 -0.92 25.71 13.37
CA PRO A 322 -0.70 24.38 12.78
C PRO A 322 -1.19 23.20 13.64
N GLY A 323 -1.39 23.38 14.95
CA GLY A 323 -1.82 22.31 15.87
C GLY A 323 -3.32 21.97 15.86
N ALA A 324 -4.20 22.83 15.31
CA ALA A 324 -5.65 22.57 15.33
C ALA A 324 -6.10 21.57 14.24
N GLN A 325 -5.34 21.45 13.15
CA GLN A 325 -5.68 20.59 12.01
C GLN A 325 -5.31 19.12 12.22
N GLU A 326 -4.31 18.85 13.06
CA GLU A 326 -3.88 17.48 13.40
C GLU A 326 -4.83 16.81 14.41
N GLU A 327 -5.50 17.60 15.25
CA GLU A 327 -6.51 17.14 16.20
C GLU A 327 -7.79 16.63 15.52
N GLN A 328 -8.04 17.02 14.26
CA GLN A 328 -9.23 16.65 13.47
C GLN A 328 -9.01 15.47 12.51
N ARG A 329 -7.77 15.00 12.35
CA ARG A 329 -7.46 13.87 11.45
C ARG A 329 -8.10 12.57 11.94
N PRO A 330 -8.74 11.78 11.04
CA PRO A 330 -9.31 10.50 11.40
C PRO A 330 -8.22 9.53 11.88
N ARG A 331 -8.55 8.70 12.88
CA ARG A 331 -7.67 7.62 13.37
C ARG A 331 -7.97 6.35 12.62
N GLN A 332 -7.06 5.95 11.74
CA GLN A 332 -7.22 4.81 10.86
C GLN A 332 -6.26 3.69 11.29
N GLY A 333 -6.73 2.43 11.25
CA GLY A 333 -5.92 1.26 11.61
C GLY A 333 -5.23 0.67 10.39
N LEU A 334 -5.97 -0.17 9.65
CA LEU A 334 -5.62 -0.63 8.33
C LEU A 334 -6.23 0.32 7.30
N THR A 335 -5.39 0.95 6.49
CA THR A 335 -5.84 1.83 5.40
C THR A 335 -5.65 1.12 4.06
N ILE A 336 -6.77 0.85 3.38
CA ILE A 336 -6.81 0.20 2.06
C ILE A 336 -6.52 1.25 0.98
N TYR A 337 -5.65 0.90 0.03
CA TYR A 337 -5.30 1.71 -1.14
C TYR A 337 -5.87 1.08 -2.42
N THR A 338 -5.37 1.49 -3.59
CA THR A 338 -5.87 1.06 -4.90
C THR A 338 -5.61 -0.41 -5.23
N GLY A 339 -4.54 -0.99 -4.67
CA GLY A 339 -4.17 -2.39 -4.86
C GLY A 339 -5.10 -3.37 -4.15
N THR A 340 -5.11 -4.63 -4.62
CA THR A 340 -5.86 -5.71 -3.99
C THR A 340 -5.19 -6.13 -2.68
N ILE A 341 -5.89 -5.96 -1.56
CA ILE A 341 -5.39 -6.30 -0.22
C ILE A 341 -6.22 -7.45 0.35
N CYS A 342 -5.55 -8.52 0.79
CA CYS A 342 -6.17 -9.62 1.53
C CYS A 342 -5.72 -9.57 2.99
N GLY A 343 -6.57 -9.03 3.87
CA GLY A 343 -6.34 -9.07 5.32
C GLY A 343 -6.85 -10.39 5.90
N GLU A 344 -5.98 -11.17 6.56
CA GLU A 344 -6.35 -12.42 7.22
C GLU A 344 -5.86 -12.45 8.67
N ASN A 345 -6.73 -12.84 9.62
CA ASN A 345 -6.40 -12.93 11.06
C ASN A 345 -5.97 -11.59 11.68
N LEU A 346 -6.66 -10.49 11.32
CA LEU A 346 -6.37 -9.18 11.88
C LEU A 346 -7.18 -8.93 13.14
N TRP A 347 -6.65 -8.12 14.05
CA TRP A 347 -7.34 -7.68 15.24
C TRP A 347 -7.19 -6.19 15.44
N PHE A 348 -8.28 -5.54 15.80
CA PHE A 348 -8.29 -4.11 16.03
C PHE A 348 -8.91 -3.80 17.39
N ASP A 349 -8.26 -2.92 18.14
CA ASP A 349 -8.80 -2.37 19.38
C ASP A 349 -8.48 -0.87 19.53
N GLY A 350 -9.25 -0.15 20.34
CA GLY A 350 -8.99 1.26 20.65
C GLY A 350 -9.38 2.28 19.58
N PHE A 351 -10.15 1.89 18.56
CA PHE A 351 -10.63 2.80 17.49
C PHE A 351 -11.88 3.59 17.88
N LYS A 352 -11.84 4.22 19.05
CA LYS A 352 -12.93 5.02 19.60
C LYS A 352 -12.92 6.45 19.04
N PRO A 353 -13.99 6.91 18.36
CA PRO A 353 -14.07 8.28 17.88
C PRO A 353 -14.32 9.23 19.06
N ASN A 354 -14.06 10.52 18.88
CA ASN A 354 -14.43 11.54 19.85
C ASN A 354 -14.93 12.80 19.15
N LYS A 355 -15.17 13.87 19.92
CA LYS A 355 -15.71 15.13 19.37
C LYS A 355 -14.77 15.84 18.40
N ASN A 356 -13.48 15.52 18.44
CA ASN A 356 -12.45 16.18 17.64
C ASN A 356 -12.14 15.38 16.38
N TYR A 357 -12.17 14.05 16.43
CA TYR A 357 -11.83 13.20 15.30
C TYR A 357 -12.71 11.95 15.19
N SER A 358 -12.88 11.48 13.96
CA SER A 358 -13.42 10.17 13.63
C SER A 358 -12.36 9.08 13.74
N SER A 359 -12.76 7.82 13.80
CA SER A 359 -11.84 6.69 13.77
C SER A 359 -12.45 5.51 13.04
N GLY A 360 -11.60 4.63 12.53
CA GLY A 360 -11.97 3.37 11.89
C GLY A 360 -10.81 2.38 11.97
N ALA A 361 -11.08 1.17 12.42
CA ALA A 361 -10.10 0.09 12.41
C ALA A 361 -9.66 -0.26 10.98
N ILE A 362 -10.61 -0.30 10.05
CA ILE A 362 -10.39 -0.40 8.62
C ILE A 362 -10.82 0.93 8.00
N SER A 363 -10.03 1.46 7.07
CA SER A 363 -10.29 2.73 6.41
C SER A 363 -9.70 2.73 5.01
N PHE A 364 -9.86 3.84 4.29
CA PHE A 364 -9.36 4.02 2.93
C PHE A 364 -8.46 5.24 2.87
N VAL A 365 -7.48 5.19 1.95
CA VAL A 365 -6.58 6.33 1.73
C VAL A 365 -7.41 7.49 1.20
N THR A 366 -7.17 8.66 1.76
CA THR A 366 -7.89 9.89 1.46
C THR A 366 -7.27 10.65 0.29
N GLU A 367 -8.04 11.56 -0.33
CA GLU A 367 -7.62 12.34 -1.50
C GLU A 367 -7.29 11.44 -2.70
N GLN A 368 -7.94 10.27 -2.79
CA GLN A 368 -7.62 9.28 -3.80
C GLN A 368 -8.37 9.53 -5.11
N ARG A 369 -7.58 9.77 -6.16
CA ARG A 369 -8.01 9.91 -7.55
C ARG A 369 -8.28 8.56 -8.22
N TYR A 370 -7.45 7.54 -8.00
CA TYR A 370 -7.56 6.25 -8.70
C TYR A 370 -8.54 5.29 -8.04
N GLY A 371 -9.28 4.52 -8.84
CA GLY A 371 -10.30 3.57 -8.40
C GLY A 371 -9.75 2.47 -7.51
N MET A 372 -10.55 2.09 -6.52
CA MET A 372 -10.23 1.05 -5.54
C MET A 372 -10.39 -0.35 -6.13
N SER A 373 -9.57 -1.31 -5.66
CA SER A 373 -9.79 -2.72 -5.99
C SER A 373 -11.09 -3.23 -5.35
N VAL A 374 -11.95 -3.85 -6.15
CA VAL A 374 -13.23 -4.41 -5.70
C VAL A 374 -13.08 -5.81 -5.07
N ILE A 375 -11.91 -6.43 -5.21
CA ILE A 375 -11.63 -7.80 -4.74
C ILE A 375 -10.75 -7.84 -3.48
N SER A 376 -10.40 -6.69 -2.91
CA SER A 376 -9.78 -6.63 -1.58
C SER A 376 -10.66 -7.36 -0.57
N THR A 377 -10.08 -8.31 0.17
CA THR A 377 -10.81 -9.24 1.03
C THR A 377 -10.34 -9.15 2.47
N MET A 378 -11.28 -9.15 3.41
CA MET A 378 -11.04 -9.18 4.84
C MET A 378 -11.59 -10.49 5.41
N LYS A 379 -10.72 -11.26 6.06
CA LYS A 379 -10.98 -12.61 6.58
C LYS A 379 -10.48 -12.76 8.00
N ASN A 380 -11.28 -13.42 8.82
CA ASN A 380 -11.02 -13.68 10.23
C ASN A 380 -10.56 -12.41 10.96
N ILE A 381 -11.34 -11.33 10.79
CA ILE A 381 -11.06 -10.05 11.44
C ILE A 381 -11.79 -10.00 12.78
N GLY A 382 -11.04 -9.72 13.84
CA GLY A 382 -11.60 -9.52 15.17
C GLY A 382 -11.51 -8.07 15.64
N PHE A 383 -12.40 -7.71 16.56
CA PHE A 383 -12.51 -6.37 17.11
C PHE A 383 -12.71 -6.44 18.63
N GLY A 384 -11.89 -5.71 19.38
CA GLY A 384 -11.98 -5.59 20.84
C GLY A 384 -13.13 -4.72 21.32
N PHE A 385 -13.88 -4.18 20.38
CA PHE A 385 -15.00 -3.29 20.60
C PHE A 385 -16.19 -3.71 19.73
N ASP A 386 -17.38 -3.39 20.21
CA ASP A 386 -18.60 -3.46 19.41
C ASP A 386 -18.75 -2.24 18.50
N ASP A 387 -19.69 -2.34 17.57
CA ASP A 387 -20.02 -1.33 16.57
C ASP A 387 -20.81 -0.16 17.19
N SER A 388 -20.22 0.54 18.16
CA SER A 388 -20.87 1.67 18.84
C SER A 388 -19.97 2.91 18.88
N PHE A 389 -20.60 4.09 18.83
CA PHE A 389 -19.91 5.38 18.93
C PHE A 389 -19.03 5.49 20.20
N ASN A 390 -19.35 4.73 21.25
CA ASN A 390 -18.70 4.84 22.56
C ASN A 390 -17.56 3.83 22.78
N THR A 391 -17.37 2.87 21.89
CA THR A 391 -16.48 1.71 22.12
C THR A 391 -15.51 1.53 20.96
N GLY A 392 -15.96 1.72 19.71
CA GLY A 392 -15.08 1.78 18.57
C GLY A 392 -15.81 1.67 17.24
N ASN A 393 -15.10 1.99 16.17
CA ASN A 393 -15.65 1.92 14.82
C ASN A 393 -14.80 0.98 13.95
N ARG A 394 -15.46 -0.03 13.37
CA ARG A 394 -14.76 -1.07 12.61
C ARG A 394 -14.32 -0.60 11.24
N VAL A 395 -15.16 0.18 10.57
CA VAL A 395 -14.88 0.72 9.23
C VAL A 395 -15.17 2.22 9.24
N PHE A 396 -14.29 3.02 8.63
CA PHE A 396 -14.57 4.42 8.42
C PHE A 396 -14.11 4.89 7.04
N ASP A 397 -15.09 5.36 6.27
CA ASP A 397 -14.87 6.15 5.07
C ASP A 397 -15.66 7.46 5.19
N GLY A 398 -14.98 8.58 5.03
CA GLY A 398 -15.54 9.91 5.15
C GLY A 398 -16.11 10.41 3.82
N THR A 399 -16.74 11.57 3.90
CA THR A 399 -17.26 12.32 2.74
C THR A 399 -16.48 13.62 2.56
N GLU A 400 -16.66 14.35 1.47
CA GLU A 400 -15.99 15.64 1.21
C GLU A 400 -16.13 16.67 2.35
N GLY A 401 -17.13 16.52 3.24
CA GLY A 401 -17.29 17.35 4.44
C GLY A 401 -16.45 16.91 5.66
N ASP A 402 -15.88 15.70 5.64
CA ASP A 402 -15.03 15.15 6.70
C ASP A 402 -13.55 15.51 6.43
N TYR A 403 -12.81 15.90 7.48
CA TYR A 403 -11.41 16.33 7.33
C TYR A 403 -10.55 15.25 6.67
N GLY A 404 -9.90 15.62 5.56
CA GLY A 404 -9.02 14.74 4.78
C GLY A 404 -9.72 14.04 3.62
N TYR A 405 -11.04 13.85 3.65
CA TYR A 405 -11.75 13.13 2.58
C TYR A 405 -12.16 14.05 1.44
N THR A 406 -12.16 13.52 0.22
CA THR A 406 -12.54 14.28 -0.98
C THR A 406 -13.60 13.55 -1.78
N ASN A 407 -13.98 14.15 -2.90
CA ASN A 407 -14.90 13.56 -3.86
C ASN A 407 -14.17 13.06 -5.12
N TYR A 408 -12.90 12.70 -5.00
CA TYR A 408 -12.13 12.10 -6.08
C TYR A 408 -12.54 10.64 -6.35
N ASP A 409 -12.25 10.12 -7.55
CA ASP A 409 -12.87 8.88 -8.06
C ASP A 409 -12.59 7.65 -7.18
N GLY A 410 -11.39 7.55 -6.61
CA GLY A 410 -11.04 6.48 -5.67
C GLY A 410 -11.73 6.61 -4.32
N ASP A 411 -11.85 7.83 -3.79
CA ASP A 411 -12.58 8.10 -2.55
C ASP A 411 -14.07 7.73 -2.71
N LYS A 412 -14.63 7.84 -3.92
CA LYS A 412 -16.01 7.48 -4.21
C LYS A 412 -16.24 5.96 -4.24
N GLY A 413 -15.31 5.22 -4.82
CA GLY A 413 -15.40 3.77 -5.03
C GLY A 413 -14.91 2.89 -3.89
N SER A 414 -14.70 3.44 -2.69
CA SER A 414 -14.20 2.74 -1.51
C SER A 414 -14.98 1.47 -1.18
N THR A 415 -14.28 0.33 -1.20
CA THR A 415 -14.91 -0.97 -0.99
C THR A 415 -13.93 -2.07 -0.55
N PHE A 416 -14.45 -3.09 0.13
CA PHE A 416 -13.78 -4.39 0.33
C PHE A 416 -14.84 -5.49 0.57
N TYR A 417 -14.46 -6.74 0.33
CA TYR A 417 -15.27 -7.93 0.61
C TYR A 417 -15.02 -8.47 2.02
N TRP A 418 -16.08 -8.66 2.80
CA TRP A 418 -16.02 -9.24 4.14
C TRP A 418 -16.44 -10.71 4.10
N GLN A 419 -15.45 -11.59 4.22
CA GLN A 419 -15.63 -13.02 3.95
C GLN A 419 -16.56 -13.73 4.95
N GLU A 420 -16.52 -13.38 6.23
CA GLU A 420 -17.30 -14.07 7.27
C GLU A 420 -18.80 -13.82 7.14
N ARG A 421 -19.19 -12.73 6.47
CA ARG A 421 -20.58 -12.37 6.24
C ARG A 421 -21.04 -12.61 4.81
N ASP A 422 -20.10 -12.88 3.90
CA ASP A 422 -20.36 -12.95 2.47
C ASP A 422 -21.02 -11.64 1.97
N GLU A 423 -20.42 -10.51 2.33
CA GLU A 423 -20.93 -9.17 2.06
C GLU A 423 -19.83 -8.27 1.50
N GLN A 424 -20.13 -7.51 0.45
CA GLN A 424 -19.31 -6.39 0.02
C GLN A 424 -19.65 -5.15 0.86
N ILE A 425 -18.64 -4.49 1.40
CA ILE A 425 -18.77 -3.21 2.08
C ILE A 425 -18.49 -2.10 1.05
N VAL A 426 -19.43 -1.20 0.84
CA VAL A 426 -19.37 -0.15 -0.19
C VAL A 426 -19.76 1.21 0.38
N LYS A 427 -19.30 2.29 -0.27
CA LYS A 427 -19.68 3.66 0.08
C LYS A 427 -21.19 3.88 -0.07
N PRO A 428 -21.86 4.66 0.81
CA PRO A 428 -23.30 4.90 0.77
C PRO A 428 -23.70 5.90 -0.33
N MET A 429 -23.37 5.58 -1.58
CA MET A 429 -23.82 6.34 -2.75
C MET A 429 -24.82 5.50 -3.54
N PRO A 430 -25.99 6.06 -3.93
CA PRO A 430 -27.06 5.32 -4.62
C PRO A 430 -26.56 4.48 -5.82
N PHE A 431 -25.52 4.96 -6.49
CA PHE A 431 -24.89 4.27 -7.61
C PHE A 431 -24.28 2.91 -7.26
N TYR A 432 -23.81 2.69 -6.02
CA TYR A 432 -23.10 1.50 -5.59
C TYR A 432 -23.92 0.51 -4.77
N TYR A 433 -25.15 0.86 -4.36
CA TYR A 433 -25.99 -0.06 -3.59
C TYR A 433 -27.44 -0.06 -4.07
N THR A 434 -28.23 -0.99 -3.52
CA THR A 434 -29.66 -1.14 -3.81
C THR A 434 -30.39 -1.41 -2.50
N ASN A 435 -31.64 -0.95 -2.36
CA ASN A 435 -32.38 -1.11 -1.10
C ASN A 435 -32.84 -2.55 -0.81
N LYS A 436 -32.72 -3.46 -1.80
CA LYS A 436 -33.21 -4.84 -1.68
C LYS A 436 -32.16 -5.77 -1.10
N ASP A 437 -30.92 -5.66 -1.56
CA ASP A 437 -29.83 -6.60 -1.24
C ASP A 437 -28.72 -5.97 -0.39
N CYS A 438 -28.97 -4.77 0.12
CA CYS A 438 -28.05 -4.01 0.95
C CYS A 438 -28.71 -3.37 2.16
N TYR A 439 -27.93 -3.10 3.20
CA TYR A 439 -28.38 -2.34 4.38
C TYR A 439 -27.29 -1.38 4.86
N MET A 440 -27.72 -0.24 5.37
CA MET A 440 -26.84 0.80 5.90
C MET A 440 -26.28 0.39 7.27
N ARG A 441 -24.98 0.60 7.46
CA ARG A 441 -24.31 0.52 8.76
C ARG A 441 -23.89 1.94 9.16
N GLU A 442 -24.81 2.64 9.81
CA GLU A 442 -24.70 4.07 10.14
C GLU A 442 -23.39 4.43 10.86
N ASN A 443 -22.97 3.59 11.80
CA ASN A 443 -21.73 3.81 12.56
C ASN A 443 -20.48 3.71 11.69
N TRP A 444 -20.51 2.93 10.60
CA TRP A 444 -19.41 2.81 9.65
C TRP A 444 -19.40 3.93 8.61
N LYS A 445 -20.54 4.62 8.45
CA LYS A 445 -20.85 5.41 7.25
C LYS A 445 -20.68 4.60 5.96
N MET A 446 -21.01 3.30 6.00
CA MET A 446 -20.87 2.36 4.88
C MET A 446 -22.14 1.53 4.71
N VAL A 447 -22.31 0.95 3.52
CA VAL A 447 -23.38 0.00 3.21
C VAL A 447 -22.79 -1.40 3.09
N ALA A 448 -23.48 -2.40 3.65
CA ALA A 448 -23.15 -3.80 3.45
C ALA A 448 -24.12 -4.42 2.44
N CYS A 449 -23.61 -5.11 1.43
CA CYS A 449 -24.37 -5.64 0.29
C CYS A 449 -24.04 -7.11 0.03
N LYS A 450 -25.04 -7.93 -0.31
CA LYS A 450 -24.85 -9.31 -0.83
C LYS A 450 -24.66 -9.37 -2.35
N LEU A 451 -24.34 -8.23 -2.95
CA LEU A 451 -24.13 -8.08 -4.38
C LEU A 451 -22.66 -8.35 -4.71
N ILE A 452 -22.41 -8.78 -5.94
CA ILE A 452 -21.06 -9.01 -6.46
C ILE A 452 -20.66 -7.80 -7.29
N TYR A 453 -19.43 -7.32 -7.09
CA TYR A 453 -18.94 -6.10 -7.70
C TYR A 453 -17.79 -6.34 -8.65
N GLY A 454 -17.73 -5.53 -9.70
CA GLY A 454 -16.66 -5.42 -10.67
C GLY A 454 -16.19 -3.99 -10.79
N LYS A 455 -15.10 -3.78 -11.52
CA LYS A 455 -14.64 -2.43 -11.87
C LYS A 455 -14.54 -2.32 -13.38
N LEU A 456 -14.99 -1.20 -13.93
CA LEU A 456 -14.84 -0.83 -15.32
C LEU A 456 -13.79 0.25 -15.45
N ASN A 457 -12.84 0.07 -16.35
CA ASN A 457 -11.82 1.04 -16.68
C ASN A 457 -12.01 1.50 -18.14
N VAL A 458 -12.30 2.79 -18.33
CA VAL A 458 -12.48 3.42 -19.64
C VAL A 458 -11.25 4.25 -19.97
N GLN A 459 -10.50 3.83 -20.99
CA GLN A 459 -9.28 4.52 -21.42
C GLN A 459 -9.47 5.17 -22.78
N ILE A 460 -9.18 6.47 -22.85
CA ILE A 460 -9.22 7.22 -24.11
C ILE A 460 -7.82 7.21 -24.73
N ASP A 461 -7.70 6.80 -26.00
CA ASP A 461 -6.43 6.74 -26.70
C ASP A 461 -5.84 8.16 -26.89
N LYS A 462 -4.55 8.34 -26.61
CA LYS A 462 -3.87 9.65 -26.59
C LYS A 462 -3.57 10.22 -27.98
N MET A 463 -4.10 9.64 -29.05
CA MET A 463 -3.83 10.09 -30.42
C MET A 463 -4.54 11.42 -30.76
N GLY A 464 -3.94 12.53 -30.33
CA GLY A 464 -4.15 13.86 -30.93
C GLY A 464 -5.15 14.80 -30.27
N ILE A 465 -5.40 14.71 -28.96
CA ILE A 465 -6.25 15.68 -28.27
C ILE A 465 -5.42 16.84 -27.74
N ASP A 466 -5.55 17.98 -28.42
CA ASP A 466 -5.26 19.32 -27.91
C ASP A 466 -6.36 19.69 -26.88
N GLU A 467 -5.94 20.07 -25.68
CA GLU A 467 -6.69 20.75 -24.61
C GLU A 467 -8.12 20.26 -24.21
N ARG A 468 -8.17 19.59 -23.05
CA ARG A 468 -9.33 19.13 -22.23
C ARG A 468 -9.99 17.81 -22.66
N LYS A 469 -9.88 16.80 -21.80
CA LYS A 469 -10.57 15.52 -21.95
C LYS A 469 -12.09 15.71 -21.80
N PRO A 470 -12.91 15.02 -22.62
CA PRO A 470 -14.36 15.07 -22.48
C PRO A 470 -14.78 14.48 -21.12
N GLU A 471 -15.73 15.14 -20.43
CA GLU A 471 -16.29 14.63 -19.18
C GLU A 471 -17.09 13.35 -19.50
N LEU A 472 -16.82 12.28 -18.75
CA LEU A 472 -17.49 10.98 -18.86
C LEU A 472 -18.36 10.77 -17.63
N GLU A 473 -19.61 10.38 -17.86
CA GLU A 473 -20.54 9.97 -16.81
C GLU A 473 -21.11 8.58 -17.10
N MET A 474 -21.47 7.87 -16.03
CA MET A 474 -22.13 6.57 -16.12
C MET A 474 -23.47 6.61 -15.37
N ARG A 475 -24.49 5.95 -15.94
CA ARG A 475 -25.83 5.84 -15.33
C ARG A 475 -26.23 4.39 -15.21
N ARG A 476 -26.98 4.05 -14.16
CA ARG A 476 -27.58 2.73 -13.96
C ARG A 476 -29.07 2.80 -14.30
N ASP A 477 -29.59 1.77 -14.94
CA ASP A 477 -30.93 1.75 -15.54
C ASP A 477 -32.10 1.87 -14.55
N ASP A 478 -31.95 1.34 -13.33
CA ASP A 478 -32.94 1.43 -12.25
C ASP A 478 -33.00 2.81 -11.57
N ILE A 479 -31.95 3.62 -11.70
CA ILE A 479 -31.81 4.97 -11.10
C ILE A 479 -31.40 6.01 -12.17
N PRO A 480 -32.20 6.24 -13.22
CA PRO A 480 -31.79 7.01 -14.40
C PRO A 480 -31.51 8.50 -14.15
N ASN A 481 -31.94 9.02 -13.00
CA ASN A 481 -31.69 10.39 -12.57
C ASN A 481 -30.35 10.55 -11.83
N ASP A 482 -29.82 9.46 -11.28
CA ASP A 482 -28.51 9.43 -10.65
C ASP A 482 -27.43 9.12 -11.68
N ARG A 483 -26.24 9.68 -11.45
CA ARG A 483 -25.10 9.49 -12.34
C ARG A 483 -23.81 9.52 -11.54
N GLU A 484 -22.86 8.70 -11.97
CA GLU A 484 -21.49 8.73 -11.47
C GLU A 484 -20.63 9.53 -12.44
N THR A 485 -19.84 10.47 -11.92
CA THR A 485 -19.02 11.39 -12.71
C THR A 485 -17.59 11.41 -12.21
N LEU A 486 -16.61 11.48 -13.10
CA LEU A 486 -15.20 11.53 -12.72
C LEU A 486 -14.79 12.96 -12.31
N VAL A 487 -14.06 13.06 -11.20
CA VAL A 487 -13.54 14.29 -10.58
C VAL A 487 -12.00 14.27 -10.50
N GLY A 488 -11.39 13.09 -10.31
CA GLY A 488 -9.98 12.96 -9.94
C GLY A 488 -9.02 12.68 -11.10
N THR A 489 -9.19 11.55 -11.78
CA THR A 489 -8.26 11.06 -12.81
C THR A 489 -8.77 11.30 -14.22
N LEU A 490 -7.89 10.99 -15.16
CA LEU A 490 -8.12 11.09 -16.58
C LEU A 490 -8.49 9.72 -17.22
N THR A 491 -8.71 8.69 -16.40
CA THR A 491 -9.08 7.31 -16.73
C THR A 491 -10.41 7.01 -16.06
N GLY A 492 -11.43 6.56 -16.81
CA GLY A 492 -12.76 6.38 -16.25
C GLY A 492 -12.89 5.08 -15.48
N GLU A 493 -12.63 5.13 -14.17
CA GLU A 493 -12.74 3.97 -13.30
C GLU A 493 -14.07 4.01 -12.53
N PHE A 494 -14.91 2.98 -12.74
CA PHE A 494 -16.22 2.89 -12.12
C PHE A 494 -16.43 1.52 -11.47
N THR A 495 -16.84 1.51 -10.21
CA THR A 495 -17.34 0.31 -9.54
C THR A 495 -18.75 0.00 -10.03
N VAL A 496 -19.00 -1.26 -10.42
CA VAL A 496 -20.29 -1.73 -10.96
C VAL A 496 -20.76 -2.99 -10.26
N ILE A 497 -22.08 -3.21 -10.27
CA ILE A 497 -22.71 -4.44 -9.79
C ILE A 497 -22.75 -5.43 -10.95
N LEU A 498 -22.32 -6.66 -10.69
CA LEU A 498 -22.28 -7.75 -11.66
C LEU A 498 -23.47 -8.70 -11.49
N GLY A 499 -23.66 -9.57 -12.49
CA GLY A 499 -24.70 -10.61 -12.47
C GLY A 499 -25.96 -10.25 -13.28
N GLY A 500 -25.85 -9.27 -14.19
CA GLY A 500 -26.88 -8.98 -15.20
C GLY A 500 -28.20 -8.41 -14.68
N SER A 501 -28.31 -8.11 -13.38
CA SER A 501 -29.51 -7.52 -12.78
C SER A 501 -29.68 -6.03 -13.12
N TYR A 502 -28.60 -5.36 -13.48
CA TYR A 502 -28.57 -3.94 -13.83
C TYR A 502 -27.79 -3.75 -15.13
N SER A 503 -28.17 -2.74 -15.89
CA SER A 503 -27.43 -2.28 -17.07
C SER A 503 -26.93 -0.86 -16.86
N TYR A 504 -25.76 -0.58 -17.44
CA TYR A 504 -25.08 0.70 -17.29
C TYR A 504 -24.98 1.41 -18.64
N SER A 505 -25.15 2.73 -18.64
CA SER A 505 -24.97 3.54 -19.84
C SER A 505 -23.84 4.56 -19.69
N LEU A 506 -22.96 4.65 -20.67
CA LEU A 506 -21.83 5.57 -20.73
C LEU A 506 -22.18 6.77 -21.60
N HIS A 507 -21.95 7.97 -21.06
CA HIS A 507 -22.27 9.23 -21.73
C HIS A 507 -21.07 10.17 -21.69
N TRP A 508 -20.66 10.68 -22.84
CA TRP A 508 -19.67 11.76 -22.93
C TRP A 508 -20.37 13.10 -23.04
N LYS A 509 -19.94 14.06 -22.23
CA LYS A 509 -20.36 15.45 -22.37
C LYS A 509 -19.61 16.07 -23.55
N GLY A 510 -20.35 16.33 -24.63
CA GLY A 510 -19.78 16.84 -25.87
C GLY A 510 -19.51 15.71 -26.86
N ASN A 511 -18.38 15.80 -27.58
CA ASN A 511 -18.07 14.81 -28.62
C ASN A 511 -17.50 13.52 -28.01
N ILE A 512 -18.03 12.38 -28.45
CA ILE A 512 -17.45 11.07 -28.14
C ILE A 512 -16.01 10.98 -28.69
N PRO A 513 -15.05 10.41 -27.93
CA PRO A 513 -13.71 10.19 -28.44
C PRO A 513 -13.69 9.31 -29.69
N LYS A 514 -12.78 9.61 -30.63
CA LYS A 514 -12.61 8.80 -31.85
C LYS A 514 -12.19 7.35 -31.57
N LYS A 515 -11.52 7.13 -30.44
CA LYS A 515 -11.04 5.82 -30.00
C LYS A 515 -10.93 5.77 -28.49
N PHE A 516 -11.53 4.74 -27.90
CA PHE A 516 -11.43 4.42 -26.48
C PHE A 516 -11.51 2.90 -26.30
N SER A 517 -11.07 2.41 -25.15
CA SER A 517 -11.23 1.02 -24.73
C SER A 517 -11.97 0.95 -23.39
N ILE A 518 -12.66 -0.16 -23.18
CA ILE A 518 -13.31 -0.49 -21.91
C ILE A 518 -12.77 -1.84 -21.45
N THR A 519 -12.25 -1.88 -20.23
CA THR A 519 -11.75 -3.10 -19.59
C THR A 519 -12.57 -3.38 -18.34
N GLY A 520 -12.96 -4.64 -18.15
CA GLY A 520 -13.61 -5.10 -16.92
C GLY A 520 -12.61 -5.83 -16.01
N GLU A 521 -12.55 -5.45 -14.74
CA GLU A 521 -11.85 -6.16 -13.68
C GLU A 521 -12.85 -6.89 -12.78
N ALA A 522 -12.49 -8.10 -12.33
CA ALA A 522 -13.33 -9.02 -11.57
C ALA A 522 -14.64 -9.45 -12.28
N VAL A 523 -14.79 -9.15 -13.56
CA VAL A 523 -15.90 -9.63 -14.40
C VAL A 523 -15.67 -11.11 -14.74
N GLN A 524 -16.69 -11.93 -14.59
CA GLN A 524 -16.63 -13.37 -14.83
C GLN A 524 -17.72 -13.80 -15.81
N ARG A 525 -17.58 -14.98 -16.41
CA ARG A 525 -18.61 -15.53 -17.30
C ARG A 525 -19.97 -15.73 -16.61
N SER A 526 -19.97 -16.05 -15.32
CA SER A 526 -21.18 -16.18 -14.49
C SER A 526 -21.68 -14.85 -13.91
N HIS A 527 -20.85 -13.80 -13.93
CA HIS A 527 -21.13 -12.50 -13.33
C HIS A 527 -20.71 -11.40 -14.30
N THR A 528 -21.56 -11.18 -15.29
CA THR A 528 -21.34 -10.27 -16.42
C THR A 528 -21.94 -8.89 -16.13
N VAL A 529 -21.62 -7.91 -16.99
CA VAL A 529 -22.21 -6.56 -16.95
C VAL A 529 -22.57 -6.08 -18.35
N ARG A 530 -23.81 -5.58 -18.51
CA ARG A 530 -24.30 -5.02 -19.77
C ARG A 530 -24.03 -3.52 -19.82
N LEU A 531 -23.45 -3.07 -20.92
CA LEU A 531 -23.15 -1.67 -21.18
C LEU A 531 -23.91 -1.16 -22.40
N ALA A 532 -24.47 0.03 -22.28
CA ALA A 532 -24.99 0.84 -23.38
C ALA A 532 -24.05 2.04 -23.59
N ILE A 533 -23.43 2.12 -24.76
CA ILE A 533 -22.51 3.20 -25.12
C ILE A 533 -23.31 4.23 -25.91
N CYS A 534 -23.47 5.44 -25.38
CA CYS A 534 -24.19 6.51 -26.07
C CYS A 534 -23.37 7.00 -27.27
N MET A 535 -23.94 6.92 -28.45
CA MET A 535 -23.32 7.29 -29.74
C MET A 535 -24.12 8.40 -30.43
N PRO A 536 -23.48 9.25 -31.24
CA PRO A 536 -24.21 10.13 -32.16
C PRO A 536 -25.14 9.33 -33.07
N LYS A 537 -26.31 9.88 -33.39
CA LYS A 537 -27.22 9.27 -34.39
C LYS A 537 -26.49 9.11 -35.72
N ASN A 538 -26.68 7.95 -36.36
CA ASN A 538 -25.99 7.56 -37.60
C ASN A 538 -24.46 7.42 -37.50
N ALA A 539 -23.92 7.22 -36.29
CA ALA A 539 -22.50 6.94 -36.13
C ALA A 539 -22.11 5.62 -36.82
N THR A 540 -20.96 5.63 -37.48
CA THR A 540 -20.25 4.43 -37.92
C THR A 540 -19.14 4.13 -36.91
N PHE A 541 -19.02 2.88 -36.49
CA PHE A 541 -18.03 2.46 -35.51
C PHE A 541 -17.53 1.04 -35.83
N ASP A 542 -16.32 0.75 -35.35
CA ASP A 542 -15.73 -0.58 -35.38
C ASP A 542 -15.58 -1.08 -33.95
N LEU A 543 -15.89 -2.36 -33.72
CA LEU A 543 -15.67 -3.03 -32.44
C LEU A 543 -14.57 -4.08 -32.60
N TRP A 544 -13.70 -4.15 -31.61
CA TRP A 544 -12.74 -5.23 -31.47
C TRP A 544 -12.54 -5.54 -29.99
N SER A 545 -12.28 -6.81 -29.71
CA SER A 545 -11.94 -7.29 -28.38
C SER A 545 -10.51 -7.79 -28.40
N GLU A 546 -9.75 -7.47 -27.36
CA GLU A 546 -8.46 -8.10 -27.13
C GLU A 546 -8.66 -9.10 -25.99
N SER A 547 -8.32 -10.38 -26.22
CA SER A 547 -8.23 -11.32 -25.10
C SER A 547 -7.17 -10.79 -24.14
N PRO A 548 -7.45 -10.69 -22.82
CA PRO A 548 -6.43 -10.37 -21.84
C PRO A 548 -5.24 -11.31 -21.98
N THR A 549 -5.50 -12.58 -22.34
CA THR A 549 -4.57 -13.71 -22.27
C THR A 549 -3.82 -14.11 -23.53
N ASN A 550 -4.18 -13.56 -24.69
CA ASN A 550 -3.52 -13.98 -25.92
C ASN A 550 -3.19 -12.81 -26.85
N ARG A 551 -3.57 -11.58 -26.47
CA ARG A 551 -3.52 -10.35 -27.30
C ARG A 551 -4.02 -10.52 -28.74
N SER A 552 -4.68 -11.63 -29.04
CA SER A 552 -5.30 -11.91 -30.32
C SER A 552 -6.48 -10.97 -30.42
N VAL A 553 -6.44 -10.10 -31.42
CA VAL A 553 -7.54 -9.18 -31.70
C VAL A 553 -8.67 -9.99 -32.30
N MET A 554 -9.73 -10.18 -31.52
CA MET A 554 -10.98 -10.76 -31.98
C MET A 554 -11.81 -9.64 -32.62
N LYS A 555 -12.10 -9.78 -33.91
CA LYS A 555 -12.82 -8.77 -34.71
C LYS A 555 -14.21 -9.20 -35.13
N ASP A 556 -14.63 -10.41 -34.80
CA ASP A 556 -15.85 -11.03 -35.33
C ASP A 556 -17.08 -10.68 -34.47
N TRP A 557 -17.27 -9.39 -34.22
CA TRP A 557 -18.45 -8.89 -33.52
C TRP A 557 -19.70 -9.08 -34.39
N LYS A 558 -20.70 -9.81 -33.85
CA LYS A 558 -21.95 -10.11 -34.54
C LYS A 558 -23.04 -9.13 -34.11
N ARG A 559 -23.65 -8.45 -35.08
CA ARG A 559 -24.84 -7.64 -34.84
C ARG A 559 -26.04 -8.53 -34.52
N VAL A 560 -26.73 -8.22 -33.42
CA VAL A 560 -28.00 -8.83 -33.02
C VAL A 560 -29.09 -7.76 -32.86
N ASN A 561 -30.34 -8.18 -32.75
CA ASN A 561 -31.50 -7.29 -32.77
C ASN A 561 -32.10 -7.00 -31.39
N THR A 562 -31.71 -7.76 -30.36
CA THR A 562 -32.24 -7.61 -29.00
C THR A 562 -31.12 -7.62 -27.97
N THR A 563 -31.33 -6.96 -26.83
CA THR A 563 -30.39 -7.03 -25.70
C THR A 563 -30.30 -8.43 -25.12
N THR A 564 -31.38 -9.22 -25.18
CA THR A 564 -31.37 -10.63 -24.76
C THR A 564 -30.38 -11.46 -25.56
N ASP A 565 -30.26 -11.21 -26.86
CA ASP A 565 -29.28 -11.88 -27.71
C ASP A 565 -27.85 -11.41 -27.42
N VAL A 566 -27.68 -10.16 -26.95
CA VAL A 566 -26.38 -9.67 -26.44
C VAL A 566 -26.01 -10.45 -25.18
N ASP A 567 -26.97 -10.61 -24.25
CA ASP A 567 -26.72 -11.28 -22.97
C ASP A 567 -26.45 -12.78 -23.11
N GLY A 568 -27.10 -13.41 -24.09
CA GLY A 568 -26.98 -14.83 -24.38
C GLY A 568 -25.72 -15.21 -25.18
N SER A 569 -24.84 -14.25 -25.47
CA SER A 569 -23.59 -14.50 -26.19
C SER A 569 -22.66 -15.39 -25.37
N SER A 570 -22.24 -16.53 -25.94
CA SER A 570 -21.32 -17.45 -25.25
C SER A 570 -19.87 -16.98 -25.26
N ASP A 571 -19.49 -16.11 -26.20
CA ASP A 571 -18.14 -15.61 -26.46
C ASP A 571 -18.00 -14.10 -26.22
N GLY A 572 -19.09 -13.41 -25.86
CA GLY A 572 -19.10 -11.99 -25.53
C GLY A 572 -19.00 -11.07 -26.74
N GLN A 573 -19.14 -11.60 -27.97
CA GLN A 573 -18.95 -10.85 -29.22
C GLN A 573 -20.26 -10.49 -29.94
N ASN A 574 -21.40 -10.49 -29.24
CA ASN A 574 -22.64 -9.93 -29.79
C ASN A 574 -22.79 -8.45 -29.41
N TYR A 575 -23.24 -7.62 -30.35
CA TYR A 575 -23.64 -6.24 -30.07
C TYR A 575 -25.00 -5.92 -30.68
N MET A 576 -25.76 -5.04 -30.04
CA MET A 576 -26.97 -4.46 -30.60
C MET A 576 -26.76 -2.97 -30.81
N TYR A 577 -27.15 -2.43 -31.97
CA TYR A 577 -27.13 -0.98 -32.22
C TYR A 577 -28.56 -0.48 -32.39
N ASP A 578 -29.01 0.28 -31.39
CA ASP A 578 -30.26 1.02 -31.44
C ASP A 578 -30.02 2.36 -32.13
N GLU A 579 -30.34 2.40 -33.42
CA GLU A 579 -30.19 3.59 -34.27
C GLU A 579 -31.15 4.73 -33.87
N TYR A 580 -32.28 4.40 -33.23
CA TYR A 580 -33.25 5.39 -32.80
C TYR A 580 -32.79 6.10 -31.53
N ALA A 581 -32.35 5.33 -30.53
CA ALA A 581 -31.77 5.84 -29.29
C ALA A 581 -30.34 6.39 -29.47
N GLY A 582 -29.60 5.91 -30.48
CA GLY A 582 -28.18 6.21 -30.66
C GLY A 582 -27.36 5.51 -29.58
N SER A 583 -27.50 4.20 -29.42
CA SER A 583 -26.80 3.45 -28.37
C SER A 583 -26.35 2.07 -28.83
N VAL A 584 -25.11 1.73 -28.51
CA VAL A 584 -24.52 0.41 -28.79
C VAL A 584 -24.50 -0.39 -27.49
N TYR A 585 -25.17 -1.52 -27.49
CA TYR A 585 -25.25 -2.42 -26.35
C TYR A 585 -24.27 -3.57 -26.52
N VAL A 586 -23.48 -3.82 -25.48
CA VAL A 586 -22.51 -4.92 -25.38
C VAL A 586 -22.59 -5.55 -24.00
N GLN A 587 -22.13 -6.79 -23.88
CA GLN A 587 -21.93 -7.45 -22.58
C GLN A 587 -20.45 -7.68 -22.36
N LEU A 588 -19.92 -7.14 -21.26
CA LEU A 588 -18.59 -7.50 -20.81
C LEU A 588 -18.66 -8.80 -20.02
N GLN A 589 -17.85 -9.77 -20.44
CA GLN A 589 -17.68 -11.05 -19.78
C GLN A 589 -16.28 -11.59 -20.02
N ASN A 590 -15.80 -12.41 -19.08
CA ASN A 590 -14.57 -13.17 -19.29
C ASN A 590 -14.88 -14.39 -20.16
N ILE A 591 -14.06 -14.64 -21.18
CA ILE A 591 -14.29 -15.64 -22.25
C ILE A 591 -13.68 -16.98 -21.88
#